data_AF-A0A3B8J9X6-F1
#
_entry.id   AF-A0A3B8J9X6-F1
#
_cell.length_a   1.000
_cell.length_b   1.000
_cell.length_c   1.000
_cell.angle_alpha   90.00
_cell.angle_beta   90.00
_cell.angle_gamma   90.00
#
_symmetry.space_group_name_H-M   'P 1'
#
loop_
_entity.id
_entity.type
_entity.pdbx_description
1 polymer ?
#
loop_
_entity_poly.entity_id
_entity_poly.type
_entity_poly.pdbx_seq_one_letter_code
_entity_poly.pdbx_strand_id
1 'polypeptide(L)'
;WGDRWRFATFAAGNIKEAFAQRPIPILQMPEFLLPLNLGLASTVAVPGVVIDGGRKSMQLARWLQDVQPVELNYIAGAPDGLVLEAGLIDRWVVGTFEDKEVAKSGQAYEQRKQLSQGLHFLLVQPDESGMTYTGFWLLKDE
;
A
#
# COMPACT_ATOMS: atom_id res chain seq x y z
N TRP A 1 6.01 13.48 2.15
CA TRP A 1 4.76 13.84 2.87
C TRP A 1 4.35 12.79 3.92
N GLY A 2 5.18 11.77 4.19
CA GLY A 2 5.17 11.00 5.43
C GLY A 2 6.56 11.05 6.06
N ASP A 3 6.65 10.78 7.36
CA ASP A 3 7.92 10.81 8.11
C ASP A 3 8.69 9.51 7.90
N ARG A 4 7.98 8.38 7.75
CA ARG A 4 8.53 7.05 7.47
C ARG A 4 7.59 6.23 6.60
N TRP A 5 8.13 5.22 5.94
CA TRP A 5 7.34 4.22 5.24
C TRP A 5 8.01 2.85 5.38
N ARG A 6 7.23 1.78 5.21
CA ARG A 6 7.70 0.40 5.29
C ARG A 6 6.85 -0.54 4.45
N PHE A 7 7.45 -1.65 4.02
CA PHE A 7 6.72 -2.75 3.41
C PHE A 7 5.99 -3.57 4.48
N ALA A 8 4.77 -4.00 4.16
CA ALA A 8 3.94 -4.85 4.99
C ALA A 8 3.28 -5.94 4.14
N THR A 9 2.63 -6.90 4.80
CA THR A 9 1.97 -8.01 4.13
C THR A 9 0.79 -8.47 4.97
N PHE A 10 -0.34 -8.77 4.32
CA PHE A 10 -1.52 -9.37 4.92
C PHE A 10 -1.92 -10.63 4.16
N ALA A 11 -2.48 -11.60 4.87
CA ALA A 11 -3.17 -12.71 4.21
C ALA A 11 -4.41 -12.17 3.50
N ALA A 12 -4.65 -12.60 2.26
CA ALA A 12 -5.80 -12.20 1.44
C ALA A 12 -7.13 -12.37 2.19
N GLY A 13 -7.30 -13.48 2.92
CA GLY A 13 -8.50 -13.75 3.70
C GLY A 13 -8.75 -12.72 4.80
N ASN A 14 -7.71 -12.07 5.30
CA ASN A 14 -7.79 -11.18 6.46
C ASN A 14 -8.02 -9.72 6.08
N ILE A 15 -7.85 -9.32 4.82
CA ILE A 15 -7.93 -7.90 4.41
C ILE A 15 -9.29 -7.29 4.75
N LYS A 16 -10.38 -7.94 4.33
CA LYS A 16 -11.73 -7.40 4.57
C LYS A 16 -12.02 -7.27 6.06
N GLU A 17 -11.69 -8.30 6.84
CA GLU A 17 -11.92 -8.30 8.29
C GLU A 17 -11.04 -7.28 9.02
N ALA A 18 -9.79 -7.14 8.60
CA ALA A 18 -8.83 -6.23 9.23
C ALA A 18 -9.21 -4.76 9.08
N PHE A 19 -9.84 -4.38 7.96
CA PHE A 19 -10.06 -2.96 7.63
C PHE A 19 -11.53 -2.55 7.54
N ALA A 20 -12.46 -3.42 7.16
CA ALA A 20 -13.87 -3.02 6.95
C ALA A 20 -14.60 -2.64 8.24
N GLN A 21 -14.22 -3.21 9.38
CA GLN A 21 -14.85 -2.94 10.68
C GLN A 21 -14.12 -1.85 11.48
N ARG A 22 -13.00 -1.32 10.96
CA ARG A 22 -12.23 -0.29 11.65
C ARG A 22 -12.73 1.10 11.25
N PRO A 23 -12.72 2.08 12.17
CA PRO A 23 -13.01 3.46 11.84
C PRO A 23 -11.82 4.08 11.09
N ILE A 24 -11.72 3.82 9.79
CA ILE A 24 -10.70 4.40 8.91
C ILE A 24 -11.35 5.58 8.16
N PRO A 25 -10.91 6.82 8.37
CA PRO A 25 -11.53 8.01 7.77
C PRO A 25 -11.63 7.95 6.24
N ILE A 26 -10.61 7.44 5.57
CA ILE A 26 -10.60 7.27 4.11
C ILE A 26 -10.40 5.78 3.80
N LEU A 27 -11.46 5.09 3.43
CA LEU A 27 -11.42 3.68 3.05
C LEU A 27 -11.78 3.53 1.58
N GLN A 28 -10.83 3.10 0.76
CA GLN A 28 -10.98 2.80 -0.66
C GLN A 28 -10.72 1.32 -0.86
N MET A 29 -11.76 0.51 -0.72
CA MET A 29 -11.68 -0.94 -0.86
C MET A 29 -12.86 -1.42 -1.71
N PRO A 30 -12.81 -1.20 -3.03
CA PRO A 30 -13.93 -1.53 -3.90
C PRO A 30 -14.14 -3.05 -3.93
N GLU A 31 -15.41 -3.46 -3.99
CA GLU A 31 -15.76 -4.88 -3.84
C GLU A 31 -15.10 -5.76 -4.92
N PHE A 32 -14.98 -5.28 -6.16
CA PHE A 32 -14.37 -6.04 -7.25
C PHE A 32 -12.87 -6.33 -7.05
N LEU A 33 -12.17 -5.56 -6.20
CA LEU A 33 -10.77 -5.83 -5.84
C LEU A 33 -10.62 -6.71 -4.60
N LEU A 34 -11.71 -7.06 -3.91
CA LEU A 34 -11.61 -7.93 -2.75
C LEU A 34 -10.99 -9.28 -3.14
N PRO A 35 -10.06 -9.84 -2.34
CA PRO A 35 -9.37 -11.08 -2.68
C PRO A 35 -10.30 -12.24 -3.07
N LEU A 36 -11.45 -12.36 -2.39
CA LEU A 36 -12.47 -13.36 -2.69
C LEU A 36 -13.04 -13.21 -4.12
N ASN A 37 -13.28 -11.98 -4.56
CA ASN A 37 -13.86 -11.70 -5.88
C ASN A 37 -12.84 -11.83 -7.01
N LEU A 38 -11.54 -11.79 -6.68
CA LEU A 38 -10.44 -12.09 -7.60
C LEU A 38 -10.10 -13.59 -7.66
N GLY A 39 -10.71 -14.41 -6.80
CA GLY A 39 -10.41 -15.84 -6.72
C GLY A 39 -9.07 -16.16 -6.06
N LEU A 40 -8.52 -15.23 -5.28
CA LEU A 40 -7.28 -15.45 -4.51
C LEU A 40 -7.56 -16.36 -3.31
N ALA A 41 -6.67 -17.35 -3.10
CA ALA A 41 -6.74 -18.17 -1.90
C ALA A 41 -6.47 -17.32 -0.64
N SER A 42 -7.18 -17.61 0.45
CA SER A 42 -7.11 -16.83 1.70
C SER A 42 -5.70 -16.72 2.30
N THR A 43 -4.83 -17.68 2.00
CA THR A 43 -3.43 -17.74 2.47
C THR A 43 -2.46 -16.94 1.62
N VAL A 44 -2.88 -16.44 0.44
CA VAL A 44 -2.02 -15.61 -0.42
C VAL A 44 -1.60 -14.36 0.33
N ALA A 45 -0.30 -14.10 0.31
CA ALA A 45 0.31 -12.97 0.96
C ALA A 45 0.19 -11.73 0.06
N VAL A 46 -0.77 -10.86 0.37
CA VAL A 46 -0.97 -9.58 -0.32
C VAL A 46 0.02 -8.56 0.24
N PRO A 47 0.95 -8.04 -0.59
CA PRO A 47 1.92 -7.07 -0.12
C PRO A 47 1.29 -5.67 -0.03
N GLY A 48 1.91 -4.78 0.72
CA GLY A 48 1.50 -3.38 0.76
C GLY A 48 2.56 -2.48 1.34
N VAL A 49 2.29 -1.18 1.28
CA VAL A 49 3.13 -0.14 1.84
C VAL A 49 2.36 0.57 2.95
N VAL A 50 3.03 0.79 4.07
CA VAL A 50 2.52 1.60 5.17
C VAL A 50 3.31 2.89 5.21
N ILE A 51 2.63 4.03 5.23
CA ILE A 51 3.23 5.35 5.40
C ILE A 51 2.81 5.91 6.76
N ASP A 52 3.81 6.19 7.60
CA ASP A 52 3.63 6.88 8.87
C ASP A 52 3.64 8.38 8.61
N GLY A 53 2.45 8.96 8.53
CA GLY A 53 2.25 10.38 8.21
C GLY A 53 2.36 11.32 9.40
N GLY A 54 2.55 10.81 10.62
CA GLY A 54 2.63 11.62 11.82
C GLY A 54 1.41 12.53 11.97
N ARG A 55 1.69 13.78 12.36
CA ARG A 55 0.70 14.87 12.45
C ARG A 55 0.06 15.24 11.10
N LYS A 56 0.69 14.86 9.98
CA LYS A 56 0.24 15.16 8.61
C LYS A 56 -0.49 13.99 7.96
N SER A 57 -0.69 12.87 8.67
CA SER A 57 -1.33 11.67 8.12
C SER A 57 -2.67 11.97 7.43
N MET A 58 -3.56 12.73 8.07
CA MET A 58 -4.85 13.13 7.48
C MET A 58 -4.69 14.00 6.22
N GLN A 59 -3.70 14.89 6.19
CA GLN A 59 -3.43 15.73 5.02
C GLN A 59 -2.92 14.88 3.86
N LEU A 60 -1.98 13.96 4.14
CA LEU A 60 -1.46 13.01 3.17
C LEU A 60 -2.58 12.11 2.62
N ALA A 61 -3.45 11.59 3.49
CA ALA A 61 -4.54 10.70 3.09
C ALA A 61 -5.57 11.40 2.19
N ARG A 62 -5.88 12.68 2.45
CA ARG A 62 -6.72 13.48 1.55
C ARG A 62 -6.07 13.75 0.22
N TRP A 63 -4.78 14.10 0.21
CA TRP A 63 -4.04 14.27 -1.03
C TRP A 63 -4.03 12.98 -1.86
N LEU A 64 -3.80 11.82 -1.23
CA LEU A 64 -3.92 10.51 -1.89
C LEU A 64 -5.33 10.28 -2.45
N GLN A 65 -6.37 10.59 -1.69
CA GLN A 65 -7.75 10.49 -2.17
C GLN A 65 -7.97 11.34 -3.44
N ASP A 66 -7.42 12.56 -3.48
CA ASP A 66 -7.56 13.48 -4.61
C ASP A 66 -6.78 13.02 -5.85
N VAL A 67 -5.57 12.49 -5.69
CA VAL A 67 -4.75 12.01 -6.83
C VAL A 67 -5.16 10.63 -7.34
N GLN A 68 -6.01 9.90 -6.58
CA GLN A 68 -6.54 8.59 -6.95
C GLN A 68 -5.44 7.55 -7.22
N PRO A 69 -4.74 7.04 -6.19
CA PRO A 69 -3.66 6.07 -6.34
C PRO A 69 -4.17 4.83 -7.09
N VAL A 70 -3.39 4.40 -8.07
CA VAL A 70 -3.66 3.21 -8.89
C VAL A 70 -2.75 2.09 -8.46
N GLU A 71 -1.45 2.36 -8.34
CA GLU A 71 -0.49 1.33 -7.96
C GLU A 71 0.78 1.86 -7.29
N LEU A 72 1.44 0.96 -6.56
CA LEU A 72 2.77 1.15 -6.00
C LEU A 72 3.74 0.17 -6.64
N ASN A 73 4.89 0.69 -7.06
CA ASN A 73 5.94 -0.04 -7.77
C ASN A 73 7.30 0.17 -7.10
N TYR A 74 7.99 -0.93 -6.82
CA TYR A 74 9.41 -0.90 -6.51
C TYR A 74 10.23 -0.85 -7.80
N ILE A 75 11.10 0.16 -7.89
CA ILE A 75 11.99 0.38 -9.01
C ILE A 75 13.42 0.15 -8.52
N ALA A 76 14.03 -0.92 -9.00
CA ALA A 76 15.44 -1.20 -8.72
C ALA A 76 16.34 -0.14 -9.37
N GLY A 77 17.31 0.39 -8.63
CA GLY A 77 18.13 1.50 -9.09
C GLY A 77 19.33 1.81 -8.19
N ALA A 78 19.98 2.94 -8.45
CA ALA A 78 21.03 3.50 -7.60
C ALA A 78 20.75 5.00 -7.40
N PRO A 79 19.91 5.40 -6.43
CA PRO A 79 19.27 4.56 -5.40
C PRO A 79 18.03 3.79 -5.89
N ASP A 80 17.63 2.77 -5.15
CA ASP A 80 16.33 2.10 -5.31
C ASP A 80 15.18 3.06 -4.97
N GLY A 81 13.99 2.83 -5.55
CA GLY A 81 12.84 3.72 -5.37
C GLY A 81 11.53 2.96 -5.16
N LEU A 82 10.64 3.59 -4.39
CA LEU A 82 9.22 3.26 -4.33
C LEU A 82 8.43 4.38 -5.02
N VAL A 83 7.69 4.04 -6.06
CA VAL A 83 6.93 4.98 -6.88
C VAL A 83 5.45 4.69 -6.72
N LEU A 84 4.67 5.75 -6.49
CA LEU A 84 3.22 5.72 -6.54
C LEU A 84 2.78 6.23 -7.90
N GLU A 85 1.97 5.45 -8.60
CA GLU A 85 1.26 5.88 -9.81
C GLU A 85 -0.18 6.20 -9.43
N ALA A 86 -0.70 7.32 -9.93
CA ALA A 86 -2.07 7.75 -9.71
C ALA A 86 -2.64 8.43 -10.96
N GLY A 87 -3.96 8.37 -11.12
CA GLY A 87 -4.62 8.87 -12.33
C GLY A 87 -4.13 8.17 -13.60
N LEU A 88 -3.95 8.92 -14.70
CA LEU A 88 -3.59 8.37 -16.02
C LEU A 88 -2.08 8.37 -16.30
N ILE A 89 -1.33 9.34 -15.77
CA ILE A 89 0.10 9.54 -16.11
C ILE A 89 0.95 10.02 -14.94
N ASP A 90 0.36 10.30 -13.78
CA ASP A 90 1.08 10.97 -12.71
C ASP A 90 1.84 9.95 -11.85
N ARG A 91 3.10 10.27 -11.57
CA ARG A 91 4.00 9.44 -10.77
C ARG A 91 4.70 10.25 -9.71
N TRP A 92 4.69 9.75 -8.49
CA TRP A 92 5.37 10.36 -7.35
C TRP A 92 6.34 9.38 -6.71
N VAL A 93 7.56 9.84 -6.46
CA VAL A 93 8.51 9.08 -5.64
C VAL A 93 8.06 9.16 -4.18
N VAL A 94 7.67 8.02 -3.62
CA VAL A 94 7.29 7.89 -2.21
C VAL A 94 8.53 7.90 -1.33
N GLY A 95 9.60 7.24 -1.79
CA GLY A 95 10.90 7.23 -1.13
C GLY A 95 11.98 6.59 -1.99
N THR A 96 13.23 6.96 -1.72
CA THR A 96 14.42 6.33 -2.29
C THR A 96 15.30 5.79 -1.18
N PHE A 97 16.02 4.71 -1.43
CA PHE A 97 16.83 4.03 -0.43
C PHE A 97 18.01 3.28 -1.07
N GLU A 98 19.10 3.13 -0.32
CA GLU A 98 20.29 2.35 -0.72
C GLU A 98 20.54 1.17 0.24
N ASP A 99 19.69 1.04 1.27
CA ASP A 99 19.79 -0.03 2.24
C ASP A 99 19.43 -1.37 1.59
N LYS A 100 20.37 -2.32 1.65
CA LYS A 100 20.24 -3.63 1.02
C LYS A 100 19.10 -4.48 1.60
N GLU A 101 18.77 -4.32 2.88
CA GLU A 101 17.65 -5.03 3.49
C GLU A 101 16.31 -4.45 3.04
N VAL A 102 16.25 -3.13 2.82
CA VAL A 102 15.07 -2.47 2.22
C VAL A 102 14.92 -2.89 0.76
N ALA A 103 16.01 -2.99 0.00
CA ALA A 103 16.01 -3.51 -1.38
C ALA A 103 15.50 -4.96 -1.47
N LYS A 104 15.95 -5.86 -0.59
CA LYS A 104 15.40 -7.22 -0.50
C LYS A 104 13.91 -7.22 -0.19
N SER A 105 13.46 -6.32 0.68
CA SER A 105 12.04 -6.18 1.02
C SER A 105 11.22 -5.67 -0.18
N GLY A 106 11.78 -4.76 -0.98
CA GLY A 106 11.18 -4.29 -2.24
C GLY A 106 11.07 -5.40 -3.29
N GLN A 107 12.12 -6.22 -3.44
CA GLN A 107 12.08 -7.40 -4.31
C GLN A 107 11.02 -8.41 -3.86
N ALA A 108 10.92 -8.67 -2.56
CA ALA A 108 9.88 -9.55 -1.99
C ALA A 108 8.48 -8.96 -2.15
N TYR A 109 8.35 -7.63 -2.10
CA TYR A 109 7.10 -6.92 -2.37
C TYR A 109 6.62 -7.18 -3.81
N GLU A 110 7.49 -7.00 -4.81
CA GLU A 110 7.15 -7.26 -6.22
C GLU A 110 6.82 -8.73 -6.49
N GLN A 111 7.60 -9.65 -5.92
CA GLN A 111 7.32 -11.08 -6.06
C GLN A 111 5.94 -11.45 -5.49
N ARG A 112 5.60 -10.91 -4.32
CA ARG A 112 4.27 -11.13 -3.72
C ARG A 112 3.16 -10.46 -4.53
N LYS A 113 3.42 -9.28 -5.10
CA LYS A 113 2.44 -8.55 -5.93
C LYS A 113 2.06 -9.40 -7.13
N GLN A 114 3.04 -10.05 -7.78
CA GLN A 114 2.77 -11.01 -8.86
C GLN A 114 1.96 -12.23 -8.38
N LEU A 115 2.30 -12.80 -7.22
CA LEU A 115 1.58 -13.95 -6.64
C LEU A 115 0.14 -13.62 -6.21
N SER A 116 -0.13 -12.37 -5.85
CA SER A 116 -1.47 -11.86 -5.54
C SER A 116 -2.19 -11.29 -6.76
N GLN A 117 -1.78 -11.67 -7.98
CA GLN A 117 -2.37 -11.20 -9.24
C GLN A 117 -2.41 -9.67 -9.35
N GLY A 118 -1.36 -9.02 -8.82
CA GLY A 118 -1.24 -7.57 -8.81
C GLY A 118 -1.86 -6.86 -7.64
N LEU A 119 -2.66 -7.57 -6.83
CA LEU A 119 -3.36 -6.99 -5.71
C LEU A 119 -2.35 -6.57 -4.65
N HIS A 120 -2.43 -5.33 -4.19
CA HIS A 120 -1.62 -4.78 -3.12
C HIS A 120 -2.39 -3.70 -2.37
N PHE A 121 -1.81 -3.13 -1.31
CA PHE A 121 -2.47 -2.06 -0.56
C PHE A 121 -1.53 -0.91 -0.20
N LEU A 122 -2.14 0.25 0.02
CA LEU A 122 -1.51 1.41 0.64
C LEU A 122 -2.25 1.71 1.96
N LEU A 123 -1.49 1.86 3.04
CA LEU A 123 -2.01 2.23 4.34
C LEU A 123 -1.33 3.52 4.81
N VAL A 124 -2.11 4.49 5.27
CA VAL A 124 -1.63 5.69 5.93
C VAL A 124 -2.10 5.67 7.38
N GLN A 125 -1.15 5.88 8.29
CA GLN A 125 -1.41 5.93 9.73
C GLN A 125 -0.65 7.09 10.38
N PRO A 126 -1.08 7.59 11.55
CA PRO A 126 -0.34 8.65 12.24
C PRO A 126 0.96 8.13 12.85
N ASP A 127 0.97 6.88 13.33
CA ASP A 127 2.13 6.25 13.97
C ASP A 127 2.07 4.72 13.86
N GLU A 128 3.13 4.04 14.29
CA GLU A 128 3.27 2.58 14.24
C GLU A 128 2.45 1.82 15.31
N SER A 129 1.62 2.47 16.10
CA SER A 129 0.85 1.80 17.17
C SER A 129 -0.16 0.77 16.65
N GLY A 130 -0.58 0.88 15.38
CA GLY A 130 -1.61 0.03 14.79
C GLY A 130 -3.00 0.22 15.40
N MET A 131 -3.17 1.21 16.28
CA MET A 131 -4.44 1.54 16.95
C MET A 131 -5.33 2.42 16.08
N THR A 132 -4.74 3.31 15.30
CA THR A 132 -5.46 4.26 14.45
C THR A 132 -4.93 4.21 13.03
N TYR A 133 -5.86 4.20 12.08
CA TYR A 133 -5.56 4.27 10.66
C TYR A 133 -6.25 5.49 10.08
N THR A 134 -5.55 6.17 9.18
CA THR A 134 -6.01 7.42 8.58
C THR A 134 -6.61 7.16 7.21
N GLY A 135 -5.98 6.29 6.43
CA GLY A 135 -6.48 5.92 5.11
C GLY A 135 -6.01 4.55 4.68
N PHE A 136 -6.83 3.83 3.93
CA PHE A 136 -6.51 2.53 3.34
C PHE A 136 -7.02 2.49 1.91
N TRP A 137 -6.16 2.04 0.99
CA TRP A 137 -6.49 1.80 -0.41
C TRP A 137 -6.11 0.37 -0.78
N LEU A 138 -7.07 -0.36 -1.33
CA LEU A 138 -6.83 -1.63 -2.00
C LEU A 138 -6.64 -1.34 -3.49
N LEU A 139 -5.49 -1.74 -4.01
CA LEU A 139 -4.99 -1.38 -5.33
C LEU A 139 -4.67 -2.64 -6.11
N LYS A 140 -4.70 -2.57 -7.43
CA LYS A 140 -4.28 -3.67 -8.31
C LYS A 140 -3.59 -3.06 -9.52
N ASP A 141 -2.45 -3.63 -9.90
CA ASP A 141 -1.88 -3.36 -11.23
C ASP A 141 -2.85 -3.81 -12.34
N GLU A 142 -2.65 -3.33 -13.56
CA GLU A 142 -3.36 -3.85 -14.73
C GLU A 142 -2.82 -5.23 -15.15
#